data_AF-A0A519PCC0-F1
#
_entry.id   AF-A0A519PCC0-F1
#
_cell.length_a   1.000
_cell.length_b   1.000
_cell.length_c   1.000
_cell.angle_alpha   90.00
_cell.angle_beta   90.00
_cell.angle_gamma   90.00
#
_symmetry.space_group_name_H-M   'P 1'
#
loop_
_entity.id
_entity.type
_entity.pdbx_description
1 polymer ?
#
loop_
_entity_poly.entity_id
_entity_poly.type
_entity_poly.pdbx_seq_one_letter_code
_entity_poly.pdbx_strand_id
1 'polypeptide(L)'
;MHRRQLIQTGLSGLAVTAVGACATRPAADPAYPIRSDQNAQSYTADELVAAGSRELGIAAEAMGGAIERIFADQGDSPTAYIAGEEGSGAIVLGARYGRGALHMKDLSASQEVFWQGASIGWDWGGNASRVFTLVYGLYHPDMLYRRYPGVEGSAYLIGGVGVNYQRADGIVLAPVRTGVGLRLGANVGTMSYSRQRNILPF
;
A
#
# COMPACT_ATOMS: atom_id res chain seq x y z
N MET A 1 -15.59 -31.43 -74.55
CA MET A 1 -14.47 -32.31 -74.94
C MET A 1 -13.16 -31.60 -74.63
N HIS A 2 -12.21 -32.28 -73.95
CA HIS A 2 -10.75 -32.05 -73.92
C HIS A 2 -10.22 -30.71 -73.36
N ARG A 3 -9.10 -30.59 -72.63
CA ARG A 3 -8.10 -31.52 -72.05
C ARG A 3 -7.12 -30.64 -71.23
N ARG A 4 -6.59 -31.17 -70.12
CA ARG A 4 -5.20 -31.03 -69.59
C ARG A 4 -4.73 -29.66 -69.06
N GLN A 5 -4.47 -29.58 -67.74
CA GLN A 5 -3.18 -29.79 -67.05
C GLN A 5 -2.18 -28.64 -67.22
N LEU A 6 -1.81 -27.98 -66.11
CA LEU A 6 -0.40 -27.81 -65.73
C LEU A 6 -0.25 -27.36 -64.26
N ILE A 7 0.64 -28.08 -63.58
CA ILE A 7 1.19 -27.88 -62.24
C ILE A 7 2.23 -26.76 -62.32
N GLN A 8 2.37 -25.92 -61.27
CA GLN A 8 3.65 -25.45 -60.71
C GLN A 8 3.38 -24.46 -59.55
N THR A 9 3.58 -24.91 -58.30
CA THR A 9 4.72 -24.57 -57.42
C THR A 9 4.83 -23.08 -57.08
N GLY A 10 4.54 -22.76 -55.82
CA GLY A 10 4.90 -21.51 -55.17
C GLY A 10 5.03 -21.73 -53.67
N LEU A 11 6.19 -22.25 -53.25
CA LEU A 11 6.62 -22.25 -51.86
C LEU A 11 6.84 -20.79 -51.43
N SER A 12 6.14 -20.32 -50.40
CA SER A 12 6.46 -19.07 -49.74
C SER A 12 6.26 -19.27 -48.26
N GLY A 13 7.35 -19.60 -47.57
CA GLY A 13 7.39 -19.73 -46.12
C GLY A 13 7.10 -18.38 -45.48
N LEU A 14 6.06 -18.33 -44.66
CA LEU A 14 5.91 -17.32 -43.62
C LEU A 14 6.34 -17.99 -42.33
N ALA A 15 7.61 -17.77 -41.97
CA ALA A 15 8.10 -17.98 -40.62
C ALA A 15 7.35 -16.99 -39.70
N VAL A 16 6.30 -17.47 -39.03
CA VAL A 16 5.70 -16.75 -37.91
C VAL A 16 6.73 -16.81 -36.79
N THR A 17 7.47 -15.71 -36.63
CA THR A 17 8.25 -15.44 -35.43
C THR A 17 7.27 -15.34 -34.26
N ALA A 18 7.13 -16.44 -33.51
CA ALA A 18 6.47 -16.44 -32.22
C ALA A 18 7.34 -15.63 -31.26
N VAL A 19 7.12 -14.31 -31.22
CA VAL A 19 7.59 -13.48 -30.12
C VAL A 19 6.84 -13.97 -28.89
N GLY A 20 7.54 -14.75 -28.06
CA GLY A 20 7.05 -15.24 -26.79
C GLY A 20 6.58 -14.06 -25.95
N ALA A 21 5.27 -13.87 -25.87
CA ALA A 21 4.66 -13.04 -24.88
C ALA A 21 5.02 -13.66 -23.52
N CYS A 22 5.97 -13.05 -22.81
CA CYS A 22 6.08 -13.20 -21.38
C CYS A 22 4.79 -12.65 -20.78
N ALA A 23 3.74 -13.47 -20.77
CA ALA A 23 2.54 -13.22 -20.02
C ALA A 23 2.97 -13.15 -18.55
N THR A 24 3.06 -11.92 -18.04
CA THR A 24 3.11 -11.64 -16.61
C THR A 24 1.87 -12.28 -16.01
N ARG A 25 2.01 -13.49 -15.46
CA ARG A 25 0.98 -14.07 -14.60
C ARG A 25 0.78 -13.06 -13.46
N PRO A 26 -0.45 -12.57 -13.21
CA PRO A 26 -0.73 -11.89 -11.96
C PRO A 26 -0.28 -12.84 -10.85
N ALA A 27 0.57 -12.38 -9.95
CA ALA A 27 0.85 -13.13 -8.73
C ALA A 27 -0.51 -13.41 -8.09
N ALA A 28 -0.88 -14.68 -7.99
CA ALA A 28 -2.09 -15.05 -7.29
C ALA A 28 -1.89 -14.61 -5.84
N ASP A 29 -2.66 -13.61 -5.41
CA ASP A 29 -2.68 -13.22 -4.00
C ASP A 29 -2.99 -14.48 -3.19
N PRO A 30 -2.19 -14.79 -2.15
CA PRO A 30 -2.50 -15.92 -1.30
C PRO A 30 -3.91 -15.74 -0.77
N ALA A 31 -4.81 -16.66 -1.13
CA ALA A 31 -6.17 -16.69 -0.60
C ALA A 31 -6.08 -17.06 0.88
N TYR A 32 -5.87 -16.06 1.73
CA TYR A 32 -5.96 -16.22 3.18
C TYR A 32 -7.44 -16.48 3.50
N PRO A 33 -7.84 -17.68 3.97
CA PRO A 33 -9.21 -17.92 4.37
C PRO A 33 -9.48 -17.10 5.63
N ILE A 34 -10.21 -16.00 5.48
CA ILE A 34 -10.48 -15.08 6.58
C ILE A 34 -11.88 -15.39 7.09
N ARG A 35 -11.97 -15.88 8.33
CA ARG A 35 -13.24 -16.05 9.02
C ARG A 35 -13.86 -14.66 9.21
N SER A 36 -15.02 -14.43 8.63
CA SER A 36 -15.71 -13.13 8.65
C SER A 36 -16.50 -12.94 9.93
N ASP A 37 -15.84 -13.03 11.10
CA ASP A 37 -16.42 -12.46 12.32
C ASP A 37 -16.14 -10.95 12.25
N GLN A 38 -17.08 -10.18 11.71
CA GLN A 38 -16.94 -8.73 11.49
C GLN A 38 -17.06 -7.92 12.79
N ASN A 39 -16.48 -8.40 13.88
CA ASN A 39 -16.64 -7.81 15.21
C ASN A 39 -15.28 -7.37 15.76
N ALA A 40 -14.70 -6.34 15.13
CA ALA A 40 -13.51 -5.66 15.62
C ALA A 40 -13.89 -4.37 16.34
N GLN A 41 -13.25 -4.13 17.49
CA GLN A 41 -13.43 -2.89 18.23
C GLN A 41 -12.71 -1.75 17.50
N SER A 42 -13.37 -0.61 17.36
CA SER A 42 -12.82 0.56 16.68
C SER A 42 -12.17 1.57 17.65
N TYR A 43 -11.28 2.38 17.10
CA TYR A 43 -10.65 3.50 17.79
C TYR A 43 -11.43 4.79 17.57
N THR A 44 -11.52 5.60 18.61
CA THR A 44 -12.09 6.96 18.51
C THR A 44 -11.08 7.93 17.92
N ALA A 45 -11.57 9.07 17.42
CA ALA A 45 -10.71 10.14 16.92
C ALA A 45 -9.71 10.60 18.00
N ASP A 46 -10.17 10.82 19.23
CA ASP A 46 -9.31 11.29 20.34
C ASP A 46 -8.20 10.31 20.69
N GLU A 47 -8.49 8.99 20.69
CA GLU A 47 -7.48 7.95 20.92
C GLU A 47 -6.38 8.01 19.85
N LEU A 48 -6.77 8.20 18.59
CA LEU A 48 -5.85 8.25 17.45
C LEU A 48 -5.07 9.57 17.38
N VAL A 49 -5.67 10.68 17.79
CA VAL A 49 -4.96 11.97 17.91
C VAL A 49 -3.90 11.85 19.00
N ALA A 50 -4.24 11.30 20.16
CA ALA A 50 -3.30 11.10 21.26
C ALA A 50 -2.18 10.11 20.90
N ALA A 51 -2.50 8.99 20.24
CA ALA A 51 -1.51 8.04 19.78
C ALA A 51 -0.63 8.62 18.66
N GLY A 52 -1.23 9.12 17.60
CA GLY A 52 -0.53 9.61 16.42
C GLY A 52 0.36 10.82 16.69
N SER A 53 -0.08 11.78 17.51
CA SER A 53 0.74 12.94 17.88
C SER A 53 2.01 12.53 18.65
N ARG A 54 1.88 11.56 19.56
CA ARG A 54 3.01 10.99 20.31
C ARG A 54 3.97 10.23 19.40
N GLU A 55 3.44 9.36 18.55
CA GLU A 55 4.25 8.55 17.65
C GLU A 55 4.98 9.42 16.63
N LEU A 56 4.29 10.39 16.00
CA LEU A 56 4.86 11.26 15.00
C LEU A 56 5.68 12.43 15.58
N GLY A 57 5.56 12.71 16.89
CA GLY A 57 6.21 13.84 17.54
C GLY A 57 5.72 15.21 17.05
N ILE A 58 4.43 15.32 16.69
CA ILE A 58 3.83 16.55 16.16
C ILE A 58 2.79 17.12 17.13
N ALA A 59 2.40 18.37 16.90
CA ALA A 59 1.31 19.01 17.63
C ALA A 59 0.00 18.21 17.50
N ALA A 60 -0.72 18.04 18.60
CA ALA A 60 -2.01 17.35 18.62
C ALA A 60 -3.05 18.03 17.71
N GLU A 61 -3.00 19.36 17.56
CA GLU A 61 -3.86 20.10 16.63
C GLU A 61 -3.62 19.71 15.17
N ALA A 62 -2.35 19.61 14.76
CA ALA A 62 -1.99 19.17 13.40
C ALA A 62 -2.42 17.72 13.15
N MET A 63 -2.25 16.84 14.14
CA MET A 63 -2.75 15.46 14.08
C MET A 63 -4.28 15.42 14.03
N GLY A 64 -4.95 16.25 14.84
CA GLY A 64 -6.40 16.39 14.91
C GLY A 64 -7.00 16.70 13.55
N GLY A 65 -6.51 17.74 12.87
CA GLY A 65 -6.99 18.09 11.53
C GLY A 65 -6.80 16.98 10.50
N ALA A 66 -5.73 16.20 10.59
CA ALA A 66 -5.53 15.03 9.72
C ALA A 66 -6.53 13.90 10.03
N ILE A 67 -6.73 13.59 11.32
CA ILE A 67 -7.67 12.54 11.77
C ILE A 67 -9.11 12.91 11.42
N GLU A 68 -9.54 14.14 11.69
CA GLU A 68 -10.87 14.64 11.34
C GLU A 68 -11.15 14.49 9.84
N ARG A 69 -10.16 14.83 9.01
CA ARG A 69 -10.28 14.66 7.57
C ARG A 69 -10.39 13.19 7.18
N ILE A 70 -9.56 12.31 7.75
CA ILE A 70 -9.60 10.88 7.43
C ILE A 70 -10.94 10.26 7.81
N PHE A 71 -11.48 10.62 8.99
CA PHE A 71 -12.79 10.19 9.44
C PHE A 71 -13.90 10.70 8.51
N ALA A 72 -13.82 11.95 8.06
CA ALA A 72 -14.77 12.50 7.10
C ALA A 72 -14.70 11.79 5.74
N ASP A 73 -13.50 11.43 5.27
CA ASP A 73 -13.31 10.74 3.99
C ASP A 73 -13.78 9.27 4.03
N GLN A 74 -13.58 8.55 5.14
CA GLN A 74 -13.98 7.15 5.26
C GLN A 74 -15.40 6.94 5.79
N GLY A 75 -15.94 7.88 6.58
CA GLY A 75 -17.28 7.81 7.15
C GLY A 75 -17.44 6.74 8.26
N ASP A 76 -16.35 6.18 8.75
CA ASP A 76 -16.34 5.14 9.80
C ASP A 76 -15.15 5.36 10.76
N SER A 77 -14.96 4.46 11.72
CA SER A 77 -13.86 4.43 12.67
C SER A 77 -12.87 3.31 12.34
N PRO A 78 -11.55 3.54 12.45
CA PRO A 78 -10.55 2.52 12.15
C PRO A 78 -10.55 1.44 13.23
N THR A 79 -10.32 0.19 12.83
CA THR A 79 -10.26 -0.97 13.73
C THR A 79 -8.85 -1.25 14.23
N ALA A 80 -7.83 -0.68 13.56
CA ALA A 80 -6.44 -0.81 13.94
C ALA A 80 -5.63 0.44 13.59
N TYR A 81 -4.44 0.54 14.14
CA TYR A 81 -3.42 1.49 13.66
C TYR A 81 -2.03 0.82 13.64
N ILE A 82 -1.14 1.37 12.81
CA ILE A 82 0.26 0.94 12.74
C ILE A 82 1.13 2.15 13.08
N ALA A 83 2.00 1.99 14.07
CA ALA A 83 3.02 2.97 14.43
C ALA A 83 4.39 2.47 14.02
N GLY A 84 5.17 3.27 13.29
CA GLY A 84 6.50 2.84 12.89
C GLY A 84 7.30 3.88 12.12
N GLU A 85 8.34 3.40 11.47
CA GLU A 85 9.30 4.20 10.73
C GLU A 85 9.45 3.66 9.31
N GLU A 86 9.65 4.59 8.39
CA GLU A 86 9.75 4.34 6.96
C GLU A 86 10.97 5.07 6.41
N GLY A 87 11.88 4.31 5.81
CA GLY A 87 12.98 4.82 5.01
C GLY A 87 12.66 4.69 3.53
N SER A 88 13.05 5.68 2.76
CA SER A 88 13.03 5.57 1.30
C SER A 88 14.29 6.15 0.69
N GLY A 89 14.58 5.74 -0.54
CA GLY A 89 15.55 6.39 -1.39
C GLY A 89 15.10 6.26 -2.83
N ALA A 90 15.05 7.39 -3.56
CA ALA A 90 14.63 7.43 -4.96
C ALA A 90 15.34 8.57 -5.70
N ILE A 91 16.05 8.26 -6.79
CA ILE A 91 16.58 9.29 -7.71
C ILE A 91 15.57 9.54 -8.85
N VAL A 92 14.91 8.49 -9.34
CA VAL A 92 13.80 8.52 -10.34
C VAL A 92 12.81 7.38 -10.05
N LEU A 93 13.36 6.18 -9.87
CA LEU A 93 12.69 5.03 -9.28
C LEU A 93 13.36 4.74 -7.95
N GLY A 94 12.56 4.45 -6.93
CA GLY A 94 13.05 4.15 -5.60
C GLY A 94 12.27 3.04 -4.94
N ALA A 95 12.82 2.57 -3.83
CA ALA A 95 12.12 1.66 -2.96
C ALA A 95 11.87 2.35 -1.62
N ARG A 96 10.74 1.96 -1.04
CA ARG A 96 10.33 2.34 0.30
C ARG A 96 10.31 1.08 1.14
N TYR A 97 10.89 1.16 2.33
CA TYR A 97 10.88 0.10 3.31
C TYR A 97 10.52 0.70 4.66
N GLY A 98 9.61 0.05 5.37
CA GLY A 98 9.30 0.44 6.73
C GLY A 98 8.99 -0.74 7.61
N ARG A 99 8.98 -0.44 8.91
CA ARG A 99 8.77 -1.38 9.99
C ARG A 99 8.04 -0.69 11.11
N GLY A 100 7.12 -1.40 11.73
CA GLY A 100 6.31 -0.87 12.81
C GLY A 100 5.57 -1.96 13.56
N ALA A 101 4.66 -1.52 14.42
CA ALA A 101 3.82 -2.37 15.23
C ALA A 101 2.34 -2.12 14.87
N LEU A 102 1.60 -3.18 14.57
CA LEU A 102 0.15 -3.18 14.44
C LEU A 102 -0.48 -3.26 15.83
N HIS A 103 -1.37 -2.31 16.08
CA HIS A 103 -2.18 -2.22 17.29
C HIS A 103 -3.65 -2.41 16.92
N MET A 104 -4.29 -3.37 17.58
CA MET A 104 -5.72 -3.61 17.52
C MET A 104 -6.23 -3.69 18.97
N LYS A 105 -7.48 -3.28 19.23
CA LYS A 105 -8.04 -3.27 20.59
C LYS A 105 -8.27 -4.65 21.19
N ASP A 106 -8.54 -5.64 20.34
CA ASP A 106 -8.76 -7.03 20.70
C ASP A 106 -7.45 -7.82 20.90
N LEU A 107 -6.31 -7.24 20.53
CA LEU A 107 -5.02 -7.89 20.55
C LEU A 107 -4.23 -7.52 21.82
N SER A 108 -3.92 -8.52 22.64
CA SER A 108 -3.20 -8.31 23.91
C SER A 108 -1.77 -7.79 23.75
N ALA A 109 -1.16 -8.01 22.58
CA ALA A 109 0.19 -7.56 22.25
C ALA A 109 0.24 -7.07 20.82
N SER A 110 0.97 -5.98 20.57
CA SER A 110 1.17 -5.49 19.21
C SER A 110 1.97 -6.46 18.36
N GLN A 111 1.69 -6.51 17.06
CA GLN A 111 2.38 -7.39 16.12
C GLN A 111 3.36 -6.61 15.26
N GLU A 112 4.57 -7.14 15.09
CA GLU A 112 5.53 -6.53 14.17
C GLU A 112 5.02 -6.65 12.72
N VAL A 113 5.15 -5.56 11.98
CA VAL A 113 4.74 -5.45 10.59
C VAL A 113 5.84 -4.76 9.82
N PHE A 114 6.13 -5.31 8.65
CA PHE A 114 7.04 -4.74 7.68
C PHE A 114 6.24 -4.34 6.45
N TRP A 115 6.65 -3.28 5.78
CA TRP A 115 6.09 -2.92 4.49
C TRP A 115 7.17 -2.48 3.53
N GLN A 116 6.93 -2.75 2.25
CA GLN A 116 7.84 -2.43 1.18
C GLN A 116 7.08 -2.11 -0.10
N GLY A 117 7.54 -1.13 -0.86
CA GLY A 117 6.86 -0.73 -2.07
C GLY A 117 7.76 0.02 -3.04
N ALA A 118 7.43 -0.08 -4.33
CA ALA A 118 8.03 0.79 -5.32
C ALA A 118 7.53 2.22 -5.09
N SER A 119 8.45 3.18 -5.19
CA SER A 119 8.13 4.60 -5.12
C SER A 119 8.68 5.29 -6.36
N ILE A 120 7.89 6.20 -6.91
CA ILE A 120 8.30 7.09 -7.99
C ILE A 120 8.35 8.48 -7.38
N GLY A 121 9.49 9.14 -7.48
CA GLY A 121 9.67 10.46 -6.90
C GLY A 121 11.11 10.88 -6.85
N TRP A 122 11.29 12.18 -6.61
CA TRP A 122 12.57 12.80 -6.38
C TRP A 122 12.82 12.78 -4.86
N ASP A 123 13.59 11.82 -4.37
CA ASP A 123 13.93 11.67 -2.95
C ASP A 123 15.45 11.63 -2.78
N TRP A 124 16.04 12.83 -2.70
CA TRP A 124 17.45 13.00 -2.43
C TRP A 124 17.65 13.05 -0.92
N GLY A 125 17.64 11.88 -0.29
CA GLY A 125 17.91 11.80 1.14
C GLY A 125 17.45 10.48 1.72
N GLY A 126 18.40 9.63 2.13
CA GLY A 126 18.13 8.44 2.92
C GLY A 126 17.69 8.81 4.34
N ASN A 127 16.51 9.40 4.47
CA ASN A 127 15.96 9.83 5.75
C ASN A 127 14.87 8.85 6.19
N ALA A 128 15.02 8.32 7.41
CA ALA A 128 13.98 7.55 8.06
C ALA A 128 12.96 8.54 8.65
N SER A 129 11.70 8.39 8.28
CA SER A 129 10.59 9.23 8.74
C SER A 129 9.60 8.41 9.54
N ARG A 130 8.98 9.02 10.54
CA ARG A 130 7.91 8.37 11.30
C ARG A 130 6.62 8.34 10.49
N VAL A 131 5.88 7.24 10.59
CA VAL A 131 4.59 7.06 9.91
C VAL A 131 3.59 6.46 10.88
N PHE A 132 2.37 6.98 10.82
CA PHE A 132 1.24 6.50 11.60
C PHE A 132 0.11 6.13 10.64
N THR A 133 -0.25 4.85 10.55
CA THR A 133 -1.24 4.38 9.57
C THR A 133 -2.52 3.98 10.26
N LEU A 134 -3.64 4.62 9.90
CA LEU A 134 -4.95 4.17 10.32
C LEU A 134 -5.38 3.01 9.43
N VAL A 135 -6.03 2.01 10.02
CA VAL A 135 -6.49 0.81 9.31
C VAL A 135 -7.97 0.60 9.57
N TYR A 136 -8.74 0.55 8.49
CA TYR A 136 -10.19 0.31 8.49
C TYR A 136 -10.51 -1.08 7.97
N GLY A 137 -11.55 -1.70 8.49
CA GLY A 137 -12.04 -3.00 8.01
C GLY A 137 -11.11 -4.19 8.32
N LEU A 138 -10.16 -4.02 9.23
CA LEU A 138 -9.26 -5.10 9.67
C LEU A 138 -9.87 -5.84 10.86
N TYR A 139 -10.35 -7.06 10.63
CA TYR A 139 -10.97 -7.89 11.67
C TYR A 139 -10.01 -8.90 12.29
N HIS A 140 -8.98 -9.28 11.54
CA HIS A 140 -7.91 -10.14 12.02
C HIS A 140 -6.56 -9.57 11.57
N PRO A 141 -5.50 -9.69 12.39
CA PRO A 141 -4.19 -9.18 12.01
C PRO A 141 -3.65 -9.84 10.74
N ASP A 142 -4.00 -11.10 10.51
CA ASP A 142 -3.61 -11.89 9.35
C ASP A 142 -4.15 -11.31 8.03
N MET A 143 -5.25 -10.55 8.08
CA MET A 143 -5.77 -9.86 6.90
C MET A 143 -4.83 -8.74 6.44
N LEU A 144 -3.92 -8.26 7.28
CA LEU A 144 -3.06 -7.14 6.90
C LEU A 144 -2.00 -7.56 5.87
N TYR A 145 -1.54 -8.81 5.88
CA TYR A 145 -0.34 -9.19 5.16
C TYR A 145 -0.62 -9.50 3.69
N ARG A 146 -0.64 -8.46 2.87
CA ARG A 146 -0.88 -8.52 1.43
C ARG A 146 -0.39 -7.24 0.74
N ARG A 147 -0.69 -7.14 -0.56
CA ARG A 147 -0.42 -5.97 -1.38
C ARG A 147 -1.61 -4.99 -1.36
N TYR A 148 -1.31 -3.72 -1.13
CA TYR A 148 -2.26 -2.62 -1.15
C TYR A 148 -1.87 -1.64 -2.25
N PRO A 149 -2.63 -1.57 -3.36
CA PRO A 149 -2.45 -0.52 -4.34
C PRO A 149 -2.82 0.84 -3.74
N GLY A 150 -2.05 1.87 -4.09
CA GLY A 150 -2.39 3.26 -3.78
C GLY A 150 -3.69 3.69 -4.46
N VAL A 151 -4.48 4.51 -3.78
CA VAL A 151 -5.68 5.14 -4.33
C VAL A 151 -5.25 6.41 -5.06
N GLU A 152 -5.60 6.51 -6.34
CA GLU A 152 -5.27 7.68 -7.16
C GLU A 152 -6.00 8.94 -6.66
N GLY A 153 -5.34 10.10 -6.73
CA GLY A 153 -5.93 11.39 -6.35
C GLY A 153 -6.21 11.56 -4.85
N SER A 154 -5.78 10.61 -4.03
CA SER A 154 -6.14 10.56 -2.61
C SER A 154 -5.12 11.28 -1.71
N ALA A 155 -4.09 11.90 -2.30
CA ALA A 155 -3.00 12.51 -1.56
C ALA A 155 -3.34 13.95 -1.19
N TYR A 156 -3.21 14.31 0.08
CA TYR A 156 -3.44 15.68 0.55
C TYR A 156 -2.55 16.05 1.74
N LEU A 157 -2.47 17.36 2.03
CA LEU A 157 -1.66 17.96 3.07
C LEU A 157 -2.51 18.79 4.02
N ILE A 158 -2.41 18.54 5.32
CA ILE A 158 -3.10 19.30 6.39
C ILE A 158 -2.12 19.54 7.52
N GLY A 159 -1.92 20.81 7.90
CA GLY A 159 -1.08 21.14 9.06
C GLY A 159 0.38 20.65 8.96
N GLY A 160 0.94 20.52 7.75
CA GLY A 160 2.29 19.97 7.54
C GLY A 160 2.37 18.44 7.58
N VAL A 161 1.22 17.77 7.59
CA VAL A 161 1.08 16.31 7.59
C VAL A 161 0.46 15.86 6.28
N GLY A 162 0.92 14.74 5.73
CA GLY A 162 0.50 14.22 4.43
C GLY A 162 -0.14 12.85 4.56
N VAL A 163 -1.23 12.63 3.83
CA VAL A 163 -1.99 11.38 3.83
C VAL A 163 -2.11 10.85 2.39
N ASN A 164 -2.00 9.54 2.20
CA ASN A 164 -2.26 8.88 0.91
C ASN A 164 -2.83 7.48 1.11
N TYR A 165 -4.07 7.24 0.70
CA TYR A 165 -4.79 6.00 0.95
C TYR A 165 -4.30 4.84 0.09
N GLN A 166 -4.45 3.63 0.63
CA GLN A 166 -4.22 2.37 -0.05
C GLN A 166 -5.37 1.42 0.31
N ARG A 167 -5.81 0.56 -0.61
CA ARG A 167 -6.99 -0.27 -0.39
C ARG A 167 -6.89 -1.64 -1.06
N ALA A 168 -7.22 -2.69 -0.31
CA ALA A 168 -7.36 -4.04 -0.83
C ALA A 168 -8.38 -4.84 0.00
N ASP A 169 -9.22 -5.64 -0.65
CA ASP A 169 -10.18 -6.56 -0.01
C ASP A 169 -11.01 -5.95 1.12
N GLY A 170 -11.53 -4.74 0.93
CA GLY A 170 -12.34 -4.03 1.92
C GLY A 170 -11.56 -3.40 3.08
N ILE A 171 -10.23 -3.56 3.12
CA ILE A 171 -9.37 -2.90 4.09
C ILE A 171 -8.81 -1.61 3.50
N VAL A 172 -8.86 -0.52 4.27
CA VAL A 172 -8.31 0.77 3.89
C VAL A 172 -7.18 1.13 4.84
N LEU A 173 -6.04 1.49 4.26
CA LEU A 173 -4.88 2.02 4.97
C LEU A 173 -4.78 3.52 4.67
N ALA A 174 -4.65 4.32 5.73
CA ALA A 174 -4.41 5.76 5.64
C ALA A 174 -3.11 6.11 6.37
N PRO A 175 -1.94 5.94 5.72
CA PRO A 175 -0.65 6.31 6.27
C PRO A 175 -0.52 7.84 6.33
N VAL A 176 -0.25 8.32 7.52
CA VAL A 176 -0.04 9.71 7.90
C VAL A 176 1.46 9.93 8.10
N ARG A 177 2.04 10.86 7.35
CA ARG A 177 3.50 11.14 7.33
C ARG A 177 3.79 12.60 7.60
N THR A 178 4.94 12.88 8.20
CA THR A 178 5.38 14.23 8.59
C THR A 178 6.76 14.56 8.03
N GLY A 179 7.10 15.86 7.98
CA GLY A 179 8.47 16.35 7.74
C GLY A 179 8.80 16.76 6.30
N VAL A 180 10.09 17.05 6.07
CA VAL A 180 10.67 17.61 4.83
C VAL A 180 10.69 16.66 3.62
N GLY A 181 10.16 15.44 3.77
CA GLY A 181 9.99 14.43 2.72
C GLY A 181 8.53 14.28 2.27
N LEU A 182 7.70 15.29 2.47
CA LEU A 182 6.28 15.24 2.20
C LEU A 182 5.99 15.14 0.70
N ARG A 183 5.85 13.90 0.23
CA ARG A 183 5.51 13.59 -1.15
C ARG A 183 4.00 13.60 -1.30
N LEU A 184 3.48 14.68 -1.87
CA LEU A 184 2.14 14.68 -2.48
C LEU A 184 2.13 13.94 -3.82
N GLY A 185 3.28 13.39 -4.22
CA GLY A 185 3.42 12.56 -5.40
C GLY A 185 2.59 11.30 -5.28
N ALA A 186 1.77 11.07 -6.29
CA ALA A 186 1.08 9.81 -6.52
C ALA A 186 2.07 8.67 -6.29
N ASN A 187 1.94 7.96 -5.17
CA ASN A 187 2.55 6.65 -5.04
C ASN A 187 1.75 5.76 -5.99
N VAL A 188 2.09 5.79 -7.28
CA VAL A 188 1.48 4.96 -8.33
C VAL A 188 2.00 3.52 -8.20
N GLY A 189 2.01 3.02 -6.97
CA GLY A 189 2.69 1.80 -6.58
C GLY A 189 1.86 1.00 -5.60
N THR A 190 2.19 -0.28 -5.53
CA THR A 190 1.69 -1.19 -4.52
C THR A 190 2.60 -1.18 -3.30
N MET A 191 2.01 -1.22 -2.11
CA MET A 191 2.71 -1.49 -0.87
C MET A 191 2.43 -2.92 -0.44
N SER A 192 3.47 -3.73 -0.26
CA SER A 192 3.34 -5.08 0.28
C SER A 192 3.59 -5.07 1.77
N TYR A 193 2.65 -5.56 2.57
CA TYR A 193 2.77 -5.74 4.02
C TYR A 193 3.08 -7.20 4.35
N SER A 194 4.00 -7.44 5.28
CA SER A 194 4.46 -8.79 5.66
C SER A 194 4.76 -8.91 7.15
N ARG A 195 4.65 -10.14 7.69
CA ARG A 195 5.06 -10.47 9.07
C ARG A 195 6.56 -10.45 9.28
N GLN A 196 7.31 -10.80 8.24
CA GLN A 196 8.77 -10.90 8.28
C GLN A 196 9.35 -9.84 7.36
N ARG A 197 10.55 -9.38 7.71
CA ARG A 197 11.30 -8.46 6.87
C ARG A 197 11.63 -9.13 5.55
N ASN A 198 11.04 -8.65 4.47
CA ASN A 198 11.43 -9.01 3.12
C ASN A 198 12.41 -7.95 2.59
N ILE A 199 13.42 -8.40 1.84
CA ILE A 199 14.43 -7.53 1.23
C ILE A 199 14.03 -7.20 -0.22
N LEU A 200 13.17 -8.02 -0.83
CA LEU A 200 12.74 -7.91 -2.23
C LEU A 200 11.24 -7.57 -2.30
N PRO A 201 10.82 -6.53 -3.06
CA PRO A 201 9.47 -5.95 -3.04
C PRO A 201 8.39 -6.76 -3.80
N PHE A 202 8.59 -8.05 -4.05
CA PHE A 202 7.69 -8.90 -4.84
C PHE A 202 7.43 -10.25 -4.16
#